data_AF-A0A2E8V807-F1
#
_entry.id   AF-A0A2E8V807-F1
#
_cell.length_a   1.000
_cell.length_b   1.000
_cell.length_c   1.000
_cell.angle_alpha   90.00
_cell.angle_beta   90.00
_cell.angle_gamma   90.00
#
_symmetry.space_group_name_H-M   'P 1'
#
loop_
_entity.id
_entity.type
_entity.pdbx_description
1 polymer ?
#
loop_
_entity_poly.entity_id
_entity_poly.type
_entity_poly.pdbx_seq_one_letter_code
_entity_poly.pdbx_strand_id
1 'polypeptide(L)'
;MKSYTCKLREVADPLWEQEKKHPLVTGIGDGSLPLEIFSNYLKQDYVFLIEFARVISIAVTKSEEIDSMAWFSTLLNETLNTEMDLHVSFCKDFSITLDELKGTKMSPTTYEYTSHLMTVALKGE
;
A
#
# COMPACT_ATOMS: atom_id res chain seq x y z
N MET A 1 -6.70 20.82 -22.08
CA MET A 1 -5.89 19.59 -22.23
C MET A 1 -6.17 18.71 -21.01
N LYS A 2 -6.42 17.40 -21.15
CA LYS A 2 -6.57 16.51 -19.98
C LYS A 2 -5.25 16.47 -19.20
N SER A 3 -5.30 16.47 -17.86
CA SER A 3 -4.12 16.33 -17.01
C SER A 3 -3.43 14.98 -17.27
N TYR A 4 -2.16 14.86 -16.88
CA TYR A 4 -1.45 13.58 -16.97
C TYR A 4 -2.13 12.48 -16.15
N THR A 5 -2.63 12.81 -14.95
CA THR A 5 -3.37 11.87 -14.10
C THR A 5 -4.66 11.36 -14.74
N CYS A 6 -5.40 12.19 -15.48
CA CYS A 6 -6.57 11.72 -16.25
C CYS A 6 -6.18 10.71 -17.33
N LYS A 7 -5.06 10.92 -18.02
CA LYS A 7 -4.59 9.98 -19.05
C LYS A 7 -4.22 8.62 -18.44
N LEU A 8 -3.51 8.62 -17.30
CA LEU A 8 -3.18 7.37 -16.59
C LEU A 8 -4.43 6.63 -16.10
N ARG A 9 -5.41 7.35 -15.54
CA ARG A 9 -6.70 6.80 -15.13
C ARG A 9 -7.43 6.11 -16.29
N GLU A 10 -7.49 6.76 -17.46
CA GLU A 10 -8.11 6.19 -18.66
C GLU A 10 -7.44 4.89 -19.11
N VAL A 11 -6.11 4.81 -19.05
CA VAL A 11 -5.37 3.59 -19.39
C VAL A 11 -5.64 2.46 -18.38
N ALA A 12 -5.70 2.78 -17.09
CA ALA A 12 -5.91 1.79 -16.03
C ALA A 12 -7.39 1.44 -15.78
N ASP A 13 -8.33 2.13 -16.41
CA ASP A 13 -9.78 2.01 -16.15
C ASP A 13 -10.31 0.59 -16.21
N PRO A 14 -9.96 -0.22 -17.24
CA PRO A 14 -10.40 -1.61 -17.31
C PRO A 14 -9.95 -2.45 -16.10
N LEU A 15 -8.75 -2.21 -15.57
CA LEU A 15 -8.22 -2.94 -14.41
C LEU A 15 -8.91 -2.50 -13.12
N TRP A 16 -9.11 -1.20 -12.94
CA TRP A 16 -9.79 -0.65 -11.77
C TRP A 16 -11.25 -1.11 -11.65
N GLU A 17 -11.96 -1.20 -12.79
CA GLU A 17 -13.32 -1.74 -12.80
C GLU A 17 -13.35 -3.25 -12.49
N GLN A 18 -12.26 -3.98 -12.72
CA GLN A 18 -12.12 -5.37 -12.29
C GLN A 18 -11.80 -5.47 -10.79
N GLU A 19 -10.92 -4.61 -10.27
CA GLU A 19 -10.58 -4.57 -8.84
C GLU A 19 -11.83 -4.34 -7.96
N LYS A 20 -12.71 -3.42 -8.35
CA LYS A 20 -13.97 -3.16 -7.63
C LYS A 20 -14.89 -4.38 -7.53
N LYS A 21 -14.80 -5.30 -8.50
CA LYS A 21 -15.60 -6.53 -8.59
C LYS A 21 -14.84 -7.74 -8.05
N HIS A 22 -13.61 -7.57 -7.60
CA HIS A 22 -12.81 -8.66 -7.09
C HIS A 22 -13.44 -9.24 -5.82
N PRO A 23 -13.51 -10.57 -5.64
CA PRO A 23 -14.16 -11.20 -4.49
C PRO A 23 -13.67 -10.70 -3.13
N LEU A 24 -12.39 -10.31 -3.03
CA LEU A 24 -11.85 -9.70 -1.81
C LEU A 24 -12.51 -8.35 -1.49
N VAL A 25 -12.66 -7.46 -2.48
CA VAL A 25 -13.25 -6.13 -2.29
C VAL A 25 -14.74 -6.23 -2.02
N THR A 26 -15.47 -7.02 -2.81
CA THR A 26 -16.91 -7.21 -2.61
C THR A 26 -17.20 -7.91 -1.29
N GLY A 27 -16.39 -8.92 -0.94
CA GLY A 27 -16.52 -9.66 0.32
C GLY A 27 -16.23 -8.81 1.56
N ILE A 28 -15.32 -7.83 1.47
CA ILE A 28 -15.14 -6.82 2.53
C ILE A 28 -16.40 -5.93 2.61
N GLY A 29 -16.91 -5.49 1.46
CA GLY A 29 -18.05 -4.57 1.39
C GLY A 29 -19.36 -5.17 1.90
N ASP A 30 -19.61 -6.46 1.68
CA ASP A 30 -20.83 -7.15 2.11
C ASP A 30 -20.66 -8.03 3.37
N GLY A 31 -19.44 -8.14 3.89
CA GLY A 31 -19.11 -8.92 5.09
C GLY A 31 -19.06 -10.43 4.88
N SER A 32 -19.09 -10.92 3.63
CA SER A 32 -19.02 -12.36 3.31
C SER A 32 -17.59 -12.91 3.26
N LEU A 33 -16.56 -12.06 3.29
CA LEU A 33 -15.16 -12.51 3.20
C LEU A 33 -14.78 -13.40 4.40
N PRO A 34 -14.26 -14.62 4.18
CA PRO A 34 -13.73 -15.43 5.26
C PRO A 34 -12.63 -14.71 6.03
N LEU A 35 -12.73 -14.74 7.37
CA LEU A 35 -11.77 -14.06 8.24
C LEU A 35 -10.32 -14.50 8.02
N GLU A 36 -10.08 -15.77 7.67
CA GLU A 36 -8.72 -16.24 7.36
C GLU A 36 -8.11 -15.51 6.14
N ILE A 37 -8.93 -15.25 5.11
CA ILE A 37 -8.49 -14.51 3.92
C ILE A 37 -8.21 -13.06 4.29
N PHE A 38 -9.09 -12.46 5.10
CA PHE A 38 -8.90 -11.09 5.57
C PHE A 38 -7.65 -10.94 6.45
N SER A 39 -7.43 -11.87 7.39
CA SER A 39 -6.25 -11.89 8.25
C SER A 39 -4.96 -12.04 7.44
N ASN A 40 -4.97 -12.87 6.39
CA ASN A 40 -3.83 -12.98 5.48
C ASN A 40 -3.58 -11.69 4.69
N TYR A 41 -4.65 -11.02 4.24
CA TYR A 41 -4.55 -9.70 3.61
C TYR A 41 -3.92 -8.66 4.55
N LEU A 42 -4.39 -8.56 5.80
CA LEU A 42 -3.83 -7.61 6.79
C LEU A 42 -2.34 -7.86 7.08
N LYS A 43 -1.92 -9.12 7.16
CA LYS A 43 -0.51 -9.49 7.33
C LYS A 43 0.33 -9.04 6.13
N GLN A 44 -0.16 -9.24 4.91
CA GLN A 44 0.54 -8.81 3.68
C GLN A 44 0.58 -7.29 3.54
N ASP A 45 -0.49 -6.60 3.92
CA ASP A 45 -0.59 -5.15 3.88
C ASP A 45 0.40 -4.48 4.84
N TYR A 46 0.63 -5.07 6.02
CA TYR A 46 1.67 -4.61 6.96
C TYR A 46 3.07 -4.59 6.33
N VAL A 47 3.48 -5.68 5.66
CA VAL A 47 4.80 -5.72 5.01
C VAL A 47 4.86 -4.87 3.74
N PHE A 48 3.73 -4.65 3.08
CA PHE A 48 3.60 -3.68 1.98
C PHE A 48 3.83 -2.24 2.46
N LEU A 49 3.18 -1.81 3.55
CA LEU A 49 3.29 -0.46 4.10
C LEU A 49 4.74 -0.10 4.47
N ILE A 50 5.52 -1.08 4.93
CA ILE A 50 6.95 -0.89 5.21
C ILE A 50 7.72 -0.52 3.93
N GLU A 51 7.50 -1.25 2.82
CA GLU A 51 8.16 -0.92 1.55
C GLU A 51 7.61 0.36 0.94
N PHE A 52 6.31 0.61 1.09
CA PHE A 52 5.68 1.84 0.62
C PHE A 52 6.27 3.08 1.31
N ALA A 53 6.50 3.02 2.63
CA ALA A 53 7.21 4.07 3.36
C ALA A 53 8.63 4.32 2.80
N ARG A 54 9.36 3.27 2.40
CA ARG A 54 10.68 3.42 1.75
C ARG A 54 10.58 4.05 0.36
N VAL A 55 9.54 3.74 -0.40
CA VAL A 55 9.29 4.38 -1.70
C VAL A 55 8.99 5.88 -1.52
N ILE A 56 8.17 6.25 -0.53
CA ILE A 56 7.87 7.64 -0.22
C ILE A 56 9.13 8.41 0.19
N SER A 57 10.05 7.80 0.97
CA SER A 57 11.30 8.47 1.35
C SER A 57 12.22 8.74 0.15
N ILE A 58 12.20 7.89 -0.87
CA ILE A 58 12.86 8.16 -2.15
C ILE A 58 12.18 9.34 -2.88
N ALA A 59 10.85 9.42 -2.84
CA ALA A 59 10.12 10.56 -3.42
C ALA A 59 10.49 11.90 -2.75
N VAL A 60 10.66 11.92 -1.41
CA VAL A 60 11.22 13.09 -0.70
C VAL A 60 12.59 13.46 -1.25
N THR A 61 13.47 12.45 -1.40
CA THR A 61 14.86 12.65 -1.86
C THR A 61 14.94 13.17 -3.30
N LYS A 62 14.01 12.72 -4.16
CA LYS A 62 14.01 13.05 -5.59
C LYS A 62 13.19 14.29 -5.96
N SER A 63 12.45 14.86 -5.01
CA SER A 63 11.65 16.06 -5.26
C SER A 63 12.55 17.28 -5.46
N GLU A 64 12.32 18.04 -6.54
CA GLU A 64 13.08 19.26 -6.84
C GLU A 64 12.58 20.47 -6.04
N GLU A 65 11.27 20.52 -5.76
CA GLU A 65 10.61 21.63 -5.08
C GLU A 65 10.44 21.35 -3.58
N ILE A 66 10.74 22.34 -2.74
CA ILE A 66 10.62 22.24 -1.27
C ILE A 66 9.20 21.88 -0.83
N ASP A 67 8.19 22.43 -1.48
CA ASP A 67 6.79 22.13 -1.15
C ASP A 67 6.45 20.66 -1.40
N SER A 68 6.99 20.06 -2.47
CA SER A 68 6.84 18.63 -2.77
C SER A 68 7.59 17.77 -1.75
N MET A 69 8.81 18.16 -1.37
CA MET A 69 9.58 17.47 -0.32
C MET A 69 8.80 17.47 1.00
N ALA A 70 8.24 18.62 1.40
CA ALA A 70 7.47 18.75 2.63
C ALA A 70 6.19 17.92 2.59
N TRP A 71 5.50 17.88 1.45
CA TRP A 71 4.32 17.06 1.25
C TRP A 71 4.64 15.57 1.40
N PHE A 72 5.65 15.05 0.69
CA PHE A 72 6.06 13.65 0.82
C PHE A 72 6.61 13.32 2.21
N SER A 73 7.29 14.25 2.87
CA SER A 73 7.74 14.06 4.26
C SER A 73 6.57 13.93 5.23
N THR A 74 5.49 14.67 4.99
CA THR A 74 4.26 14.56 5.76
C THR A 74 3.60 13.20 5.53
N LEU A 75 3.47 12.79 4.27
CA LEU A 75 2.93 11.48 3.92
C LEU A 75 3.77 10.34 4.53
N LEU A 76 5.10 10.43 4.49
CA LEU A 76 5.99 9.45 5.11
C LEU A 76 5.75 9.33 6.62
N ASN A 77 5.60 10.48 7.30
CA ASN A 77 5.32 10.50 8.73
C ASN A 77 3.94 9.90 9.04
N GLU A 78 2.92 10.22 8.24
CA GLU A 78 1.58 9.66 8.38
C GLU A 78 1.60 8.13 8.21
N THR A 79 2.29 7.62 7.18
CA THR A 79 2.42 6.17 6.97
C THR A 79 3.18 5.50 8.14
N LEU A 80 4.36 6.01 8.51
CA LEU A 80 5.21 5.37 9.52
C LEU A 80 4.63 5.43 10.94
N ASN A 81 4.05 6.56 11.33
CA ASN A 81 3.74 6.86 12.73
C ASN A 81 2.24 6.93 13.03
N THR A 82 1.38 6.95 12.01
CA THR A 82 -0.08 6.96 12.20
C THR A 82 -0.70 5.69 11.63
N GLU A 83 -0.48 5.42 10.34
CA GLU A 83 -1.11 4.31 9.63
C GLU A 83 -0.62 2.96 10.16
N MET A 84 0.70 2.79 10.36
CA MET A 84 1.26 1.56 10.92
C MET A 84 0.73 1.24 12.33
N ASP A 85 0.62 2.26 13.20
CA ASP A 85 0.08 2.08 14.55
C ASP A 85 -1.41 1.73 14.52
N LEU A 86 -2.18 2.40 13.66
CA LEU A 86 -3.59 2.08 13.43
C LEU A 86 -3.75 0.65 12.90
N HIS A 87 -2.91 0.25 11.93
CA HIS A 87 -2.92 -1.09 11.34
C HIS A 87 -2.64 -2.17 12.36
N VAL A 88 -1.60 -1.99 13.18
CA VAL A 88 -1.26 -2.90 14.28
C VAL A 88 -2.39 -2.96 15.30
N SER A 89 -3.02 -1.82 15.63
CA SER A 89 -4.17 -1.80 16.53
C SER A 89 -5.35 -2.58 15.96
N PHE A 90 -5.70 -2.34 14.69
CA PHE A 90 -6.79 -3.01 14.00
C PHE A 90 -6.56 -4.52 13.87
N CYS A 91 -5.32 -4.94 13.60
CA CYS A 91 -4.94 -6.36 13.53
C CYS A 91 -5.21 -7.12 14.85
N LYS A 92 -5.14 -6.44 16.01
CA LYS A 92 -5.45 -7.06 17.31
C LYS A 92 -6.91 -7.48 17.42
N ASP A 93 -7.83 -6.77 16.78
CA ASP A 93 -9.25 -7.11 16.76
C ASP A 93 -9.50 -8.46 16.06
N PHE A 94 -8.57 -8.89 15.21
CA PHE A 94 -8.57 -10.19 14.52
C PHE A 94 -7.61 -11.20 15.15
N SER A 95 -7.17 -10.97 16.39
CA SER A 95 -6.22 -11.81 17.13
C SER A 95 -4.85 -12.00 16.44
N ILE A 96 -4.45 -11.06 15.58
CA ILE A 96 -3.13 -11.06 14.94
C ILE A 96 -2.16 -10.29 15.84
N THR A 97 -1.10 -10.97 16.29
CA THR A 97 -0.08 -10.37 17.15
C THR A 97 0.94 -9.56 16.36
N LEU A 98 1.61 -8.62 17.03
CA LEU A 98 2.72 -7.86 16.44
C LEU A 98 3.88 -8.77 16.00
N ASP A 99 4.14 -9.85 16.74
CA ASP A 99 5.20 -10.79 16.39
C ASP A 99 4.85 -11.58 15.11
N GLU A 100 3.58 -11.94 14.90
CA GLU A 100 3.12 -12.50 13.63
C GLU A 100 3.25 -11.51 12.46
N LEU A 101 2.92 -10.22 12.68
CA LEU A 101 3.09 -9.18 11.66
C LEU A 101 4.57 -9.04 11.28
N LYS A 102 5.45 -8.91 12.28
CA LYS A 102 6.91 -8.82 12.06
C LYS A 102 7.49 -10.09 11.42
N GLY A 103 6.92 -11.25 11.71
CA GLY A 103 7.31 -12.54 11.14
C GLY A 103 6.68 -12.84 9.78
N THR A 104 5.83 -11.95 9.25
CA THR A 104 5.14 -12.18 7.98
C THR A 104 6.13 -12.20 6.83
N LYS A 105 6.10 -13.28 6.04
CA LYS A 105 6.83 -13.38 4.77
C LYS A 105 5.96 -12.79 3.66
N MET A 106 6.56 -11.98 2.80
CA MET A 106 5.88 -11.48 1.61
C MET A 106 5.43 -12.66 0.73
N SER A 107 4.19 -12.59 0.28
CA SER A 107 3.73 -13.40 -0.83
C SER A 107 4.47 -13.01 -2.12
N PRO A 108 4.50 -13.87 -3.15
CA PRO A 108 5.06 -13.50 -4.45
C PRO A 108 4.45 -12.21 -5.01
N THR A 109 3.13 -12.04 -4.90
CA THR A 109 2.44 -10.83 -5.38
C THR A 109 2.90 -9.58 -4.65
N THR A 110 2.99 -9.62 -3.31
CA THR A 110 3.45 -8.48 -2.51
C THR A 110 4.90 -8.13 -2.86
N TYR A 111 5.76 -9.16 -2.94
CA TYR A 111 7.18 -8.98 -3.27
C TYR A 111 7.38 -8.37 -4.66
N GLU A 112 6.71 -8.89 -5.68
CA GLU A 112 6.84 -8.37 -7.05
C GLU A 112 6.34 -6.93 -7.14
N TYR A 113 5.23 -6.62 -6.46
CA TYR A 113 4.69 -5.26 -6.47
C TYR A 113 5.64 -4.26 -5.81
N THR A 114 6.09 -4.54 -4.58
CA THR A 114 6.98 -3.63 -3.86
C THR A 114 8.35 -3.53 -4.52
N SER A 115 8.87 -4.62 -5.11
CA SER A 115 10.11 -4.62 -5.87
C SER A 115 10.01 -3.76 -7.13
N HIS A 116 8.87 -3.81 -7.82
CA HIS A 116 8.60 -2.94 -8.96
C HIS A 116 8.56 -1.47 -8.54
N LEU A 117 7.80 -1.13 -7.50
CA LEU A 117 7.73 0.25 -6.97
C LEU A 117 9.11 0.79 -6.59
N MET A 118 9.90 -0.01 -5.86
CA MET A 118 11.26 0.35 -5.46
C MET A 118 12.17 0.57 -6.68
N THR A 119 12.08 -0.32 -7.68
CA THR A 119 12.89 -0.24 -8.90
C THR A 119 12.58 1.03 -9.69
N VAL A 120 11.30 1.34 -9.90
CA VAL A 120 10.87 2.55 -10.60
C VAL A 120 11.27 3.80 -9.81
N ALA A 121 11.04 3.80 -8.49
CA ALA A 121 11.41 4.92 -7.62
C ALA A 121 12.92 5.21 -7.66
N LEU A 122 13.77 4.18 -7.67
CA LEU A 122 15.23 4.34 -7.74
C LEU A 122 15.72 4.76 -9.12
N LYS A 123 15.21 4.16 -10.19
CA LYS A 123 15.68 4.43 -11.56
C LYS A 123 15.15 5.74 -12.15
N GLY A 124 13.93 6.15 -11.80
CA GLY A 124 13.27 7.32 -12.37
C GLY A 124 12.87 7.15 -13.83
N GLU A 125 12.46 5.93 -14.22
CA GLU A 125 11.87 5.62 -15.52
C GLU A 125 10.39 6.05 -15.59
#